data_AF-A0A843YT28-F1
#
_entry.id   AF-A0A843YT28-F1
#
_cell.length_a   1.000
_cell.length_b   1.000
_cell.length_c   1.000
_cell.angle_alpha   90.00
_cell.angle_beta   90.00
_cell.angle_gamma   90.00
#
_symmetry.space_group_name_H-M   'P 1'
#
loop_
_entity.id
_entity.type
_entity.pdbx_description
1 polymer ?
#
loop_
_entity_poly.entity_id
_entity_poly.type
_entity_poly.pdbx_seq_one_letter_code
_entity_poly.pdbx_strand_id
1 'polypeptide(L)' 'MRRDKANIRSNLQQQHNINFDDDFFTLRFPQLNALHEAAKACGYRKPQHANGSLACHFFAYLNKK' A
#
# COMPACT_ATOMS: atom_id res chain seq x y z
N MET A 1 -8.26 -1.71 -17.24
CA MET A 1 -6.93 -1.32 -16.73
C MET A 1 -6.50 -2.30 -15.64
N ARG A 2 -5.60 -3.23 -15.96
CA ARG A 2 -4.80 -3.90 -14.92
C ARG A 2 -3.99 -2.78 -14.26
N ARG A 3 -4.32 -2.40 -13.03
CA ARG A 3 -3.54 -1.41 -12.30
C ARG A 3 -2.21 -2.08 -11.98
N ASP A 4 -1.13 -1.62 -12.61
CA ASP A 4 0.19 -2.20 -12.46
C ASP A 4 0.69 -2.06 -11.02
N LYS A 5 0.50 -3.14 -10.24
CA LYS A 5 0.98 -3.22 -8.85
C LYS A 5 2.46 -2.87 -8.76
N ALA A 6 3.24 -3.31 -9.75
CA ALA A 6 4.67 -3.02 -9.85
C ALA A 6 4.94 -1.51 -9.92
N ASN A 7 4.23 -0.78 -10.80
CA ASN A 7 4.40 0.68 -10.91
C ASN A 7 4.01 1.41 -9.62
N ILE A 8 2.91 1.01 -8.98
CA ILE A 8 2.48 1.61 -7.71
C ILE A 8 3.52 1.33 -6.61
N ARG A 9 4.01 0.09 -6.52
CA ARG A 9 5.03 -0.32 -5.56
C ARG A 9 6.33 0.47 -5.74
N SER A 10 6.82 0.56 -6.99
CA SER A 10 8.03 1.32 -7.31
C SER A 10 7.89 2.82 -7.01
N ASN A 11 6.74 3.42 -7.33
CA ASN A 11 6.49 4.82 -7.03
C ASN A 11 6.48 5.08 -5.50
N LEU A 12 5.81 4.23 -4.73
CA LEU A 12 5.80 4.33 -3.26
C LEU A 12 7.18 4.11 -2.63
N GLN A 13 7.99 3.20 -3.20
CA GLN A 13 9.39 3.02 -2.81
C GLN A 13 10.20 4.30 -3.04
N GLN A 14 10.13 4.87 -4.25
CA GLN A 14 10.96 6.01 -4.64
C GLN A 14 10.52 7.33 -3.99
N GLN A 15 9.21 7.61 -3.93
CA GLN A 15 8.69 8.91 -3.49
C GLN A 15 8.49 9.00 -1.98
N HIS A 16 8.18 7.87 -1.33
CA HIS A 16 7.81 7.83 0.09
C HIS A 16 8.76 6.98 0.93
N ASN A 17 9.85 6.47 0.34
CA ASN A 17 10.84 5.63 1.00
C ASN A 17 10.20 4.44 1.74
N ILE A 18 9.19 3.83 1.12
CA ILE A 18 8.48 2.68 1.69
C ILE A 18 9.23 1.41 1.29
N ASN A 19 9.87 0.74 2.24
CA ASN A 19 10.44 -0.57 2.00
C ASN A 19 9.34 -1.63 2.10
N PHE A 20 9.16 -2.42 1.04
CA PHE A 20 8.17 -3.50 1.00
C PHE A 20 8.74 -4.84 1.46
N ASP A 21 10.06 -4.92 1.66
CA ASP A 21 10.70 -6.10 2.27
C ASP A 21 10.68 -6.04 3.81
N ASP A 22 10.37 -4.87 4.38
CA ASP A 22 10.19 -4.67 5.83
C ASP A 22 8.75 -4.98 6.28
N ASP A 23 8.59 -5.20 7.59
CA ASP A 23 7.27 -5.33 8.21
C ASP A 23 6.46 -4.03 8.12
N PHE A 24 5.16 -4.14 7.82
CA PHE A 24 4.23 -3.01 7.77
C PHE A 24 4.25 -2.14 9.04
N PHE A 25 4.47 -2.76 10.21
CA PHE A 25 4.50 -2.08 11.51
C PHE A 25 5.73 -1.18 11.72
N THR A 26 6.74 -1.29 10.86
CA THR A 26 7.91 -0.38 10.86
C THR A 26 7.61 0.95 10.16
N LEU A 27 6.50 1.02 9.41
CA LEU A 27 6.13 2.21 8.66
C LEU A 27 5.67 3.33 9.59
N ARG A 28 6.18 4.54 9.34
CA ARG A 28 5.80 5.76 10.04
C ARG A 28 4.52 6.34 9.47
N PHE A 29 3.90 7.23 10.23
CA PHE A 29 2.67 7.91 9.83
C PHE A 29 2.68 8.50 8.40
N PRO A 30 3.74 9.19 7.91
CA PRO A 30 3.76 9.70 6.53
C PRO A 30 3.68 8.60 5.46
N GLN A 31 4.33 7.46 5.71
CA GLN A 31 4.33 6.30 4.80
C GLN A 31 2.96 5.61 4.80
N LEU A 32 2.35 5.48 5.98
CA LEU A 32 0.99 4.97 6.12
C LEU A 32 -0.03 5.85 5.39
N ASN A 33 0.11 7.18 5.48
CA ASN A 33 -0.75 8.12 4.78
C ASN A 33 -0.56 8.01 3.25
N ALA A 34 0.68 7.90 2.77
CA ALA A 34 0.97 7.70 1.35
C ALA A 34 0.35 6.39 0.81
N LEU A 35 0.44 5.29 1.56
CA LEU A 35 -0.25 4.03 1.21
C LEU A 35 -1.76 4.21 1.13
N HIS A 36 -2.34 4.96 2.07
CA HIS A 36 -3.78 5.21 2.09
C HIS A 36 -4.22 6.01 0.86
N GLU A 37 -3.52 7.11 0.55
CA GLU A 37 -3.83 7.93 -0.62
C GLU A 37 -3.62 7.19 -1.94
N ALA A 38 -2.54 6.41 -2.05
CA ALA A 38 -2.31 5.55 -3.21
C ALA A 38 -3.42 4.49 -3.36
N ALA A 39 -3.87 3.88 -2.26
CA ALA A 39 -4.99 2.93 -2.27
C ALA A 39 -6.28 3.59 -2.78
N LYS A 40 -6.58 4.81 -2.35
CA LYS A 40 -7.74 5.58 -2.83
C LYS A 40 -7.61 5.94 -4.32
N ALA A 41 -6.45 6.47 -4.72
CA ALA A 41 -6.19 6.89 -6.10
C ALA A 41 -6.28 5.72 -7.07
N CYS A 42 -5.79 4.54 -6.67
CA CYS A 42 -5.91 3.32 -7.44
C CYS A 42 -7.23 2.58 -7.20
N GLY A 43 -8.21 3.17 -6.52
CA GLY A 43 -9.53 2.59 -6.26
C GLY A 43 -9.49 1.20 -5.60
N TYR A 44 -8.48 0.91 -4.78
CA TYR A 44 -8.39 -0.32 -4.00
C TYR A 44 -9.46 -0.30 -2.90
N ARG A 45 -10.20 -1.40 -2.80
CA ARG A 45 -11.23 -1.58 -1.75
C ARG A 45 -10.76 -2.69 -0.82
N LYS A 46 -10.68 -2.37 0.48
CA LYS A 46 -10.44 -3.42 1.48
C LYS A 46 -11.61 -4.41 1.47
N PRO A 47 -11.38 -5.68 1.85
CA PRO A 47 -12.46 -6.66 1.97
C PRO A 47 -13.51 -6.22 3.01
N GLN A 48 -14.79 -6.51 2.73
CA GLN A 48 -15.95 -5.95 3.44
C GLN A 48 -16.04 -6.35 4.92
N HIS A 49 -15.27 -7.35 5.36
CA HIS A 49 -15.20 -7.82 6.75
C HIS A 49 -13.76 -7.90 7.29
N ALA A 50 -12.81 -7.22 6.64
CA ALA A 50 -11.43 -7.25 7.08
C ALA A 50 -11.17 -6.22 8.20
N ASN A 51 -10.67 -6.72 9.32
CA ASN A 51 -10.13 -5.91 10.41
C ASN A 51 -8.82 -5.22 9.98
N GLY A 52 -8.56 -4.04 10.52
CA GLY A 52 -7.36 -3.25 10.23
C GLY A 52 -7.56 -2.13 9.20
N SER A 53 -6.49 -1.36 9.01
CA SER A 53 -6.47 -0.16 8.16
C SER A 53 -6.42 -0.52 6.67
N LEU A 54 -6.96 0.37 5.82
CA LEU A 54 -6.85 0.24 4.36
C LEU A 54 -5.40 0.09 3.90
N ALA A 55 -4.49 0.85 4.52
CA ALA A 55 -3.06 0.81 4.23
C ALA A 55 -2.43 -0.58 4.47
N CYS A 56 -2.83 -1.29 5.54
CA CYS A 56 -2.32 -2.64 5.83
C CYS A 56 -2.73 -3.64 4.73
N HIS A 57 -4.01 -3.64 4.36
CA HIS A 57 -4.54 -4.51 3.30
C HIS A 57 -3.94 -4.16 1.93
N PHE A 58 -3.75 -2.87 1.67
CA PHE A 58 -3.14 -2.41 0.43
C PHE A 58 -1.66 -2.78 0.35
N PHE A 59 -0.91 -2.63 1.43
CA PHE A 59 0.48 -3.07 1.52
C PHE A 59 0.61 -4.57 1.24
N ALA A 60 -0.23 -5.39 1.88
CA ALA A 60 -0.28 -6.83 1.62
C ALA A 60 -0.67 -7.15 0.16
N TYR A 61 -1.59 -6.38 -0.43
CA TYR A 61 -2.00 -6.54 -1.83
C TYR A 61 -0.85 -6.25 -2.83
N LEU A 62 0.00 -5.26 -2.52
CA LEU A 62 1.19 -4.91 -3.30
C LEU A 62 2.33 -5.92 -3.12
N ASN A 63 2.39 -6.60 -1.98
CA ASN A 63 3.39 -7.65 -1.70
C ASN A 63 3.02 -9.05 -2.19
N LYS A 64 1.74 -9.31 -2.49
CA LYS A 64 1.33 -10.58 -3.12
C LYS A 64 1.83 -10.67 -4.56
N LYS A 65 2.65 -11.69 -4.84
CA LYS A 65 3.12 -12.10 -6.18
C LYS A 65 1.95 -12.45 -7.10
#